data_AF-A0A1Q7P7V0-F1
#
_entry.id   AF-A0A1Q7P7V0-F1
#
_cell.length_a   1.000
_cell.length_b   1.000
_cell.length_c   1.000
_cell.angle_alpha   90.00
_cell.angle_beta   90.00
_cell.angle_gamma   90.00
#
_symmetry.space_group_name_H-M   'P 1'
#
loop_
_entity.id
_entity.type
_entity.pdbx_description
1 polymer ?
#
loop_
_entity_poly.entity_id
_entity_poly.type
_entity_poly.pdbx_seq_one_letter_code
_entity_poly.pdbx_strand_id
1 'polypeptide(L)'
;MGQETVQPRVRKSRRRIVLAIVLVLVAVGAVAGVLFEAPSNTQISIRDPPQSSYDPTIQAIYVTFTSIEVHVANAHNDSGWTTITTSATINLFTVLNVSKVLGKASVPPGKYTELRFNVSKVIVTISGLNVTFTIPSGSLKVPITGGGFQAYGALTVNVELDLSFRTTEILNNPTSTLNPVATAKVA
;
A
#
# COMPACT_ATOMS: atom_id res chain seq x y z
N MET A 1 -2.73 -80.71 26.66
CA MET A 1 -1.69 -79.93 25.96
C MET A 1 -2.41 -78.91 25.09
N GLY A 2 -2.28 -77.61 25.40
CA GLY A 2 -2.96 -76.53 24.68
C GLY A 2 -3.12 -75.29 25.57
N GLN A 3 -2.10 -74.43 25.62
CA GLN A 3 -2.17 -73.13 26.28
C GLN A 3 -2.74 -72.09 25.30
N GLU A 4 -3.85 -71.45 25.67
CA GLU A 4 -4.32 -70.22 25.03
C GLU A 4 -3.40 -69.05 25.41
N THR A 5 -2.81 -68.42 24.39
CA THR A 5 -2.04 -67.19 24.53
C THR A 5 -2.96 -65.98 24.37
N VAL A 6 -3.31 -65.33 25.49
CA VAL A 6 -4.05 -64.05 25.48
C VAL A 6 -3.08 -62.91 25.14
N GLN A 7 -3.21 -62.33 23.94
CA GLN A 7 -2.46 -61.12 23.56
C GLN A 7 -2.97 -59.87 24.32
N PRO A 8 -2.06 -58.99 24.81
CA PRO A 8 -2.47 -57.76 25.46
C PRO A 8 -2.98 -56.71 24.44
N ARG A 9 -4.11 -56.11 24.82
CA ARG A 9 -4.97 -55.19 24.07
C ARG A 9 -4.26 -53.89 23.65
N VAL A 10 -3.75 -53.82 22.41
CA VAL A 10 -3.19 -52.62 21.74
C VAL A 10 -4.28 -51.60 21.35
N ARG A 11 -5.06 -51.10 22.32
CA ARG A 11 -6.14 -50.12 22.04
C ARG A 11 -6.01 -48.81 22.81
N LYS A 12 -5.36 -48.84 23.99
CA LYS A 12 -5.26 -47.69 24.91
C LYS A 12 -4.19 -46.67 24.50
N SER A 13 -3.09 -47.11 23.88
CA SER A 13 -2.00 -46.23 23.41
C SER A 13 -2.40 -45.42 22.18
N ARG A 14 -3.06 -46.05 21.20
CA ARG A 14 -3.56 -45.38 19.97
C ARG A 14 -4.53 -44.24 20.29
N ARG A 15 -5.44 -44.41 21.26
CA ARG A 15 -6.37 -43.35 21.67
C ARG A 15 -5.66 -42.14 22.29
N ARG A 16 -4.59 -42.36 23.07
CA ARG A 16 -3.77 -41.26 23.64
C ARG A 16 -2.97 -40.54 22.56
N ILE A 17 -2.41 -41.27 21.60
CA ILE A 17 -1.69 -40.70 20.45
C ILE A 17 -2.64 -39.85 19.60
N VAL A 18 -3.83 -40.36 19.29
CA VAL A 18 -4.84 -39.61 18.53
C VAL A 18 -5.27 -38.35 19.28
N LEU A 19 -5.53 -38.42 20.59
CA LEU A 19 -5.86 -37.24 21.39
C LEU A 19 -4.73 -36.21 21.42
N ALA A 20 -3.47 -36.65 21.55
CA ALA A 20 -2.32 -35.75 21.49
C ALA A 20 -2.19 -35.06 20.13
N ILE A 21 -2.37 -35.80 19.02
CA ILE A 21 -2.35 -35.24 17.67
C ILE A 21 -3.47 -34.22 17.49
N VAL A 22 -4.69 -34.52 17.94
CA VAL A 22 -5.83 -33.58 17.86
C VAL A 22 -5.53 -32.31 18.66
N LEU A 23 -5.00 -32.43 19.88
CA LEU A 23 -4.63 -31.26 20.69
C LEU A 23 -3.55 -30.41 20.00
N VAL A 24 -2.55 -31.04 19.39
CA VAL A 24 -1.52 -30.34 18.62
C VAL A 24 -2.13 -29.62 17.42
N LEU A 25 -3.01 -30.27 16.65
CA LEU A 25 -3.67 -29.64 15.50
C LEU A 25 -4.55 -28.45 15.92
N VAL A 26 -5.27 -28.56 17.04
CA VAL A 26 -6.07 -27.45 17.59
C VAL A 26 -5.15 -26.31 18.04
N ALA A 27 -4.04 -26.61 18.72
CA ALA A 27 -3.07 -25.59 19.12
C ALA A 27 -2.46 -24.88 17.91
N VAL A 28 -2.06 -25.62 16.88
CA VAL A 28 -1.53 -25.06 15.62
C VAL A 28 -2.59 -24.22 14.91
N GLY A 29 -3.84 -24.70 14.83
CA GLY A 29 -4.95 -23.96 14.23
C GLY A 29 -5.27 -22.66 14.97
N ALA A 30 -5.24 -22.67 16.31
CA ALA A 30 -5.45 -21.49 17.13
C ALA A 30 -4.33 -20.45 16.93
N VAL A 31 -3.07 -20.89 16.92
CA VAL A 31 -1.92 -19.99 16.67
C VAL A 31 -1.98 -19.43 15.25
N ALA A 32 -2.28 -20.26 14.24
CA ALA A 32 -2.44 -19.81 12.86
C ALA A 32 -3.56 -18.76 12.75
N GLY A 33 -4.73 -19.01 13.34
CA GLY A 33 -5.85 -18.08 13.34
C GLY A 33 -5.48 -16.70 13.93
N VAL A 34 -4.79 -16.66 15.07
CA VAL A 34 -4.33 -15.41 15.68
C VAL A 34 -3.39 -14.64 14.77
N LEU A 35 -2.49 -15.33 14.05
CA LEU A 35 -1.57 -14.69 13.13
C LEU A 35 -2.27 -14.15 11.88
N PHE A 36 -3.29 -14.83 11.35
CA PHE A 36 -4.05 -14.35 10.19
C PHE A 36 -4.81 -13.04 10.47
N GLU A 37 -5.27 -12.85 11.71
CA GLU A 37 -5.96 -11.62 12.15
C GLU A 37 -4.99 -10.48 12.52
N ALA A 38 -3.68 -10.73 12.49
CA ALA A 38 -2.71 -9.70 12.82
C ALA A 38 -2.65 -8.61 11.73
N PRO A 39 -2.67 -7.32 12.11
CA PRO A 39 -2.48 -6.20 11.19
C PRO A 39 -1.19 -6.32 10.36
N SER A 40 -1.20 -5.76 9.15
CA SER A 40 -0.05 -5.76 8.24
C SER A 40 0.58 -4.37 8.19
N ASN A 41 1.90 -4.29 7.98
CA ASN A 41 2.59 -3.02 7.75
C ASN A 41 2.48 -2.64 6.27
N THR A 42 1.87 -1.51 5.96
CA THR A 42 1.81 -0.98 4.59
C THR A 42 2.71 0.24 4.47
N GLN A 43 3.59 0.23 3.47
CA GLN A 43 4.48 1.32 3.13
C GLN A 43 4.10 1.86 1.74
N ILE A 44 3.96 3.18 1.64
CA ILE A 44 3.77 3.86 0.35
C ILE A 44 5.08 4.56 -0.03
N SER A 45 5.61 4.24 -1.20
CA SER A 45 6.69 4.97 -1.85
C SER A 45 6.18 5.76 -3.05
N ILE A 46 6.95 6.78 -3.45
CA ILE A 46 6.70 7.57 -4.65
C ILE A 46 7.94 7.61 -5.52
N ARG A 47 7.71 7.66 -6.82
CA ARG A 47 8.71 7.86 -7.86
C ARG A 47 8.13 8.77 -8.94
N ASP A 48 8.98 9.58 -9.57
CA ASP A 48 8.67 10.16 -10.88
C ASP A 48 9.24 9.21 -11.96
N PRO A 49 8.38 8.51 -12.73
CA PRO A 49 8.82 7.54 -13.72
C PRO A 49 9.66 8.21 -14.83
N PRO A 50 10.35 7.45 -15.69
CA PRO A 50 11.12 8.03 -16.77
C PRO A 50 10.17 8.70 -17.78
N GLN A 51 9.98 10.01 -17.64
CA GLN A 51 9.33 10.84 -18.65
C GLN A 51 10.37 11.20 -19.73
N SER A 52 9.91 11.59 -20.93
CA SER A 52 10.70 12.50 -21.75
C SER A 52 11.03 13.71 -20.87
N SER A 53 12.31 13.99 -20.65
CA SER A 53 12.81 14.95 -19.66
C SER A 53 11.96 16.22 -19.56
N TYR A 54 11.76 16.73 -18.33
CA TYR A 54 11.14 18.05 -18.15
C TYR A 54 11.90 19.12 -18.95
N ASP A 55 11.19 20.16 -19.38
CA ASP A 55 11.84 21.32 -20.02
C ASP A 55 12.89 21.91 -19.06
N PRO A 56 14.10 22.31 -19.54
CA PRO A 56 15.16 22.84 -18.69
C PRO A 56 14.79 24.07 -17.86
N THR A 57 13.75 24.80 -18.25
CA THR A 57 13.20 25.91 -17.45
C THR A 57 12.50 25.43 -16.18
N ILE A 58 12.03 24.19 -16.13
CA ILE A 58 11.42 23.57 -14.94
C ILE A 58 12.54 23.02 -14.05
N GLN A 59 12.72 23.63 -12.88
CA GLN A 59 13.85 23.35 -11.99
C GLN A 59 13.46 22.52 -10.77
N ALA A 60 12.18 22.55 -10.37
CA ALA A 60 11.65 21.76 -9.27
C ALA A 60 10.13 21.64 -9.38
N ILE A 61 9.58 20.53 -8.86
CA ILE A 61 8.14 20.31 -8.71
C ILE A 61 7.88 19.79 -7.30
N TYR A 62 7.39 20.66 -6.42
CA TYR A 62 7.03 20.32 -5.06
C TYR A 62 5.54 19.96 -4.99
N VAL A 63 5.22 18.75 -4.55
CA VAL A 63 3.84 18.32 -4.29
C VAL A 63 3.66 18.19 -2.78
N THR A 64 2.62 18.83 -2.23
CA THR A 64 2.29 18.75 -0.80
C THR A 64 0.97 18.02 -0.58
N PHE A 65 1.06 16.86 0.05
CA PHE A 65 -0.06 16.02 0.46
C PHE A 65 -0.50 16.35 1.88
N THR A 66 -1.82 16.41 2.10
CA THR A 66 -2.45 16.54 3.43
C THR A 66 -2.90 15.21 4.00
N SER A 67 -3.05 14.19 3.16
CA SER A 67 -3.08 12.80 3.63
C SER A 67 -2.79 11.86 2.46
N ILE A 68 -2.31 10.67 2.82
CA ILE A 68 -2.22 9.53 1.92
C ILE A 68 -2.92 8.37 2.60
N GLU A 69 -3.87 7.75 1.90
CA GLU A 69 -4.76 6.74 2.44
C GLU A 69 -4.85 5.55 1.49
N VAL A 70 -5.18 4.39 2.04
CA VAL A 70 -5.47 3.17 1.28
C VAL A 70 -6.91 2.74 1.55
N HIS A 71 -7.60 2.24 0.53
CA HIS A 71 -9.00 1.83 0.59
C HIS A 71 -9.16 0.32 0.59
N VAL A 72 -9.97 -0.20 1.51
CA VAL A 72 -10.35 -1.61 1.54
C VAL A 72 -11.36 -1.92 0.44
N ALA A 73 -11.14 -3.01 -0.28
CA ALA A 73 -11.96 -3.45 -1.39
C ALA A 73 -13.43 -3.62 -0.97
N ASN A 74 -14.35 -3.27 -1.87
CA ASN A 74 -15.81 -3.36 -1.70
C ASN A 74 -16.42 -2.45 -0.61
N ALA A 75 -15.63 -1.61 0.07
CA ALA A 75 -16.18 -0.55 0.88
C ALA A 75 -16.78 0.58 0.01
N HIS A 76 -17.66 1.39 0.59
CA HIS A 76 -18.19 2.55 -0.10
C HIS A 76 -17.12 3.64 -0.25
N ASN A 77 -17.25 4.51 -1.25
CA ASN A 77 -16.25 5.53 -1.58
C ASN A 77 -15.97 6.54 -0.45
N ASP A 78 -16.90 6.73 0.47
CA ASP A 78 -16.79 7.65 1.61
C ASP A 78 -16.37 6.95 2.91
N SER A 79 -16.06 5.65 2.85
CA SER A 79 -15.73 4.80 4.00
C SER A 79 -14.56 3.87 3.66
N GLY A 80 -14.01 3.14 4.64
CA GLY A 80 -12.99 2.11 4.37
C GLY A 80 -11.60 2.64 4.02
N TRP A 81 -11.35 3.94 4.25
CA TRP A 81 -10.05 4.58 4.11
C TRP A 81 -9.23 4.42 5.39
N THR A 82 -7.99 3.95 5.25
CA THR A 82 -7.00 3.93 6.34
C THR A 82 -5.85 4.87 6.00
N THR A 83 -5.55 5.81 6.89
CA THR A 83 -4.48 6.78 6.70
C THR A 83 -3.10 6.15 6.87
N ILE A 84 -2.24 6.33 5.87
CA ILE A 84 -0.82 5.94 5.89
C ILE A 84 0.05 7.09 6.40
N THR A 85 -0.23 8.32 5.96
CA THR A 85 0.45 9.52 6.46
C THR A 85 -0.51 10.71 6.42
N THR A 86 -0.33 11.64 7.36
CA THR A 86 -1.13 12.86 7.54
C THR A 86 -0.48 14.09 6.92
N SER A 87 0.74 13.99 6.39
CA SER A 87 1.36 15.06 5.60
C SER A 87 2.62 14.56 4.93
N ALA A 88 2.87 14.98 3.69
CA ALA A 88 4.17 14.80 3.05
C ALA A 88 4.39 15.87 1.98
N THR A 89 5.63 16.36 1.87
CA THR A 89 6.05 17.20 0.75
C THR A 89 7.22 16.53 0.04
N ILE A 90 7.14 16.45 -1.28
CA ILE A 90 8.18 15.85 -2.11
C ILE A 90 8.52 16.74 -3.29
N ASN A 91 9.81 16.88 -3.58
CA ASN A 91 10.26 17.41 -4.86
C ASN A 91 10.42 16.24 -5.84
N LEU A 92 9.65 16.21 -6.92
CA LEU A 92 9.68 15.11 -7.90
C LEU A 92 11.06 14.94 -8.54
N PHE A 93 11.86 16.00 -8.63
CA PHE A 93 13.25 15.91 -9.13
C PHE A 93 14.14 15.04 -8.23
N THR A 94 13.83 14.92 -6.94
CA THR A 94 14.56 14.04 -6.01
C THR A 94 14.17 12.57 -6.10
N VAL A 95 13.09 12.27 -6.84
CA VAL A 95 12.55 10.92 -7.05
C VAL A 95 12.45 10.56 -8.53
N LEU A 96 13.18 11.29 -9.39
CA LEU A 96 13.33 10.95 -10.80
C LEU A 96 14.02 9.59 -10.90
N ASN A 97 13.30 8.59 -11.40
CA ASN A 97 13.79 7.23 -11.56
C ASN A 97 14.24 6.52 -10.28
N VAL A 98 13.96 7.09 -9.10
CA VAL A 98 14.32 6.52 -7.80
C VAL A 98 13.15 6.64 -6.84
N SER A 99 12.84 5.55 -6.15
CA SER A 99 11.68 5.49 -5.26
C SER A 99 12.04 5.98 -3.86
N LYS A 100 11.15 6.76 -3.24
CA LYS A 100 11.30 7.27 -1.87
C LYS A 100 10.05 7.01 -1.05
N VAL A 101 10.23 6.60 0.20
CA VAL A 101 9.11 6.36 1.12
C VAL A 101 8.42 7.67 1.50
N LEU A 102 7.09 7.71 1.38
CA LEU A 102 6.24 8.80 1.85
C LEU A 102 5.62 8.54 3.22
N GLY A 103 5.35 7.28 3.54
CA GLY A 103 4.73 6.93 4.82
C GLY A 103 4.62 5.42 5.03
N LYS A 104 4.34 5.05 6.29
CA LYS A 104 4.07 3.68 6.71
C LYS A 104 2.97 3.70 7.76
N ALA A 105 2.07 2.72 7.71
CA ALA A 105 1.10 2.50 8.78
C ALA A 105 0.78 1.00 8.91
N SER A 106 0.23 0.62 10.06
CA SER A 106 -0.35 -0.69 10.23
C SER A 106 -1.81 -0.65 9.77
N VAL A 107 -2.18 -1.55 8.87
CA VAL A 107 -3.54 -1.67 8.33
C VAL A 107 -4.19 -2.97 8.81
N PRO A 108 -5.50 -2.97 9.12
CA PRO A 108 -6.21 -4.20 9.46
C PRO A 108 -6.13 -5.24 8.34
N PRO A 109 -6.28 -6.54 8.67
CA PRO A 109 -6.37 -7.58 7.66
C PRO A 109 -7.47 -7.29 6.63
N GLY A 110 -7.18 -7.48 5.35
CA GLY A 110 -8.12 -7.19 4.27
C GLY A 110 -7.48 -7.07 2.90
N LYS A 111 -8.34 -6.97 1.88
CA LYS A 111 -7.93 -6.68 0.51
C LYS A 111 -7.99 -5.17 0.27
N TYR A 112 -6.94 -4.58 -0.28
CA TYR A 112 -6.86 -3.14 -0.52
C TYR A 112 -6.59 -2.87 -2.00
N THR A 113 -7.36 -1.96 -2.62
CA THR A 113 -7.42 -1.84 -4.09
C THR A 113 -7.17 -0.44 -4.64
N GLU A 114 -7.22 0.59 -3.80
CA GLU A 114 -7.12 1.99 -4.24
C GLU A 114 -6.34 2.82 -3.23
N LEU A 115 -5.62 3.83 -3.71
CA LEU A 115 -4.97 4.86 -2.92
C LEU A 115 -5.68 6.19 -3.11
N ARG A 116 -5.72 7.02 -2.07
CA ARG A 116 -6.12 8.42 -2.14
C ARG A 116 -5.01 9.32 -1.62
N PHE A 117 -4.64 10.30 -2.43
CA PHE A 117 -3.66 11.33 -2.10
C PHE A 117 -4.38 12.67 -2.07
N ASN A 118 -4.64 13.23 -0.90
CA ASN A 118 -5.19 14.58 -0.80
C ASN A 118 -4.06 15.59 -0.99
N VAL A 119 -4.17 16.46 -1.99
CA VAL A 119 -3.13 17.40 -2.41
C VAL A 119 -3.58 18.82 -2.07
N SER A 120 -2.80 19.51 -1.23
CA SER A 120 -3.06 20.91 -0.89
C SER A 120 -2.57 21.88 -1.94
N LYS A 121 -1.38 21.62 -2.51
CA LYS A 121 -0.76 22.48 -3.53
C LYS A 121 0.36 21.78 -4.26
N VAL A 122 0.61 22.26 -5.47
CA VAL A 122 1.80 21.95 -6.26
C VAL A 122 2.53 23.27 -6.52
N ILE A 123 3.82 23.33 -6.22
CA ILE A 123 4.67 24.50 -6.52
C ILE A 123 5.71 24.07 -7.53
N VAL A 124 5.72 24.73 -8.69
CA VAL A 124 6.71 24.50 -9.73
C VAL A 124 7.65 25.69 -9.79
N THR A 125 8.96 25.43 -9.78
CA THR A 125 9.96 26.47 -10.02
C THR A 125 10.26 26.52 -11.52
N ILE A 126 9.86 27.60 -12.18
CA ILE A 126 10.03 27.84 -13.63
C ILE A 126 10.95 29.05 -13.80
N SER A 127 12.14 28.84 -14.38
CA SER A 127 13.14 29.89 -14.60
C SER A 127 13.45 30.71 -13.33
N GLY A 128 13.50 30.04 -12.17
CA GLY A 128 13.74 30.65 -10.86
C GLY A 128 12.49 31.26 -10.18
N LEU A 129 11.32 31.26 -10.83
CA LEU A 129 10.06 31.76 -10.26
C LEU A 129 9.18 30.62 -9.77
N ASN A 130 8.62 30.76 -8.57
CA ASN A 130 7.69 29.79 -8.01
C ASN A 130 6.26 30.08 -8.48
N VAL A 131 5.69 29.16 -9.26
CA VAL A 131 4.31 29.20 -9.71
C VAL A 131 3.51 28.16 -8.92
N THR A 132 2.37 28.56 -8.37
CA THR A 132 1.50 27.66 -7.61
C THR A 132 0.40 27.11 -8.52
N PHE A 133 0.21 25.80 -8.45
CA PHE A 133 -0.85 25.06 -9.14
C PHE A 133 -1.70 24.29 -8.14
N THR A 134 -2.93 23.98 -8.56
CA THR A 134 -3.86 23.12 -7.83
C THR A 134 -4.17 21.86 -8.63
N ILE A 135 -4.66 20.84 -7.92
CA ILE A 135 -5.27 19.65 -8.55
C ILE A 135 -6.78 19.91 -8.59
N PRO A 136 -7.48 19.75 -9.73
CA PRO A 136 -8.89 20.14 -9.85
C PRO A 136 -9.81 19.56 -8.77
N SER A 137 -9.64 18.27 -8.43
CA SER A 137 -10.41 17.57 -7.40
C SER A 137 -9.84 17.71 -5.98
N GLY A 138 -8.68 18.37 -5.81
CA GLY A 138 -7.91 18.41 -4.57
C GLY A 138 -7.38 17.05 -4.11
N SER A 139 -7.66 15.96 -4.83
CA SER A 139 -7.28 14.61 -4.46
C SER A 139 -7.09 13.70 -5.67
N LEU A 140 -6.13 12.79 -5.58
CA LEU A 140 -5.86 11.77 -6.59
C LEU A 140 -6.31 10.42 -6.05
N LYS A 141 -7.26 9.78 -6.73
CA LYS A 141 -7.61 8.39 -6.50
C LYS A 141 -6.91 7.52 -7.54
N VAL A 142 -6.11 6.57 -7.08
CA VAL A 142 -5.26 5.75 -7.94
C VAL A 142 -5.53 4.28 -7.65
N PRO A 143 -6.13 3.53 -8.59
CA PRO A 143 -6.30 2.10 -8.42
C PRO A 143 -4.93 1.40 -8.42
N ILE A 144 -4.78 0.41 -7.55
CA ILE A 144 -3.59 -0.43 -7.47
C ILE A 144 -3.73 -1.50 -8.56
N THR A 145 -2.77 -1.50 -9.48
CA THR A 145 -2.71 -2.46 -10.59
C THR A 145 -2.65 -3.91 -10.08
N GLY A 146 -3.12 -4.86 -10.90
CA GLY A 146 -3.21 -6.27 -10.48
C GLY A 146 -4.36 -6.57 -9.51
N GLY A 147 -5.25 -5.61 -9.26
CA GLY A 147 -6.40 -5.80 -8.38
C GLY A 147 -6.08 -5.65 -6.89
N GLY A 148 -4.98 -4.97 -6.55
CA GLY A 148 -4.63 -4.63 -5.18
C GLY A 148 -3.70 -5.62 -4.48
N PHE A 149 -3.69 -5.56 -3.15
CA PHE A 149 -2.93 -6.47 -2.28
C PHE A 149 -3.78 -7.00 -1.14
N GLN A 150 -3.35 -8.13 -0.58
CA GLN A 150 -3.92 -8.69 0.65
C GLN A 150 -2.98 -8.34 1.82
N ALA A 151 -3.50 -7.67 2.84
CA ALA A 151 -2.83 -7.41 4.11
C ALA A 151 -3.29 -8.42 5.16
N TYR A 152 -2.35 -9.09 5.81
CA TYR A 152 -2.55 -10.00 6.95
C TYR A 152 -1.19 -10.42 7.53
N GLY A 153 -1.18 -11.08 8.69
CA GLY A 153 -0.03 -11.88 9.11
C GLY A 153 1.21 -11.08 9.52
N ALA A 154 1.07 -9.83 9.95
CA ALA A 154 2.21 -8.94 10.24
C ALA A 154 3.20 -8.75 9.08
N LEU A 155 2.79 -9.12 7.86
CA LEU A 155 3.60 -8.94 6.65
C LEU A 155 3.79 -7.46 6.36
N THR A 156 4.89 -7.13 5.66
CA THR A 156 5.11 -5.80 5.11
C THR A 156 4.76 -5.80 3.63
N VAL A 157 3.84 -4.91 3.22
CA VAL A 157 3.49 -4.69 1.83
C VAL A 157 4.00 -3.32 1.41
N ASN A 158 4.75 -3.28 0.30
CA ASN A 158 5.21 -2.03 -0.30
C ASN A 158 4.34 -1.73 -1.52
N VAL A 159 3.82 -0.51 -1.59
CA VAL A 159 3.08 -0.02 -2.75
C VAL A 159 3.81 1.21 -3.28
N GLU A 160 4.13 1.18 -4.56
CA GLU A 160 4.80 2.26 -5.26
C GLU A 160 3.79 3.08 -6.06
N LEU A 161 3.80 4.39 -5.86
CA LEU A 161 3.14 5.40 -6.68
C LEU A 161 4.14 5.94 -7.70
N ASP A 162 3.83 5.79 -8.98
CA ASP A 162 4.44 6.62 -10.02
C ASP A 162 3.59 7.89 -10.16
N LEU A 163 4.20 9.07 -10.07
CA LEU A 163 3.55 10.37 -10.21
C LEU A 163 4.39 11.29 -11.09
N SER A 164 3.79 11.81 -12.16
CA SER A 164 4.43 12.81 -13.02
C SER A 164 3.46 13.88 -13.49
N PHE A 165 4.02 14.96 -14.05
CA PHE A 165 3.27 16.02 -14.70
C PHE A 165 3.75 16.20 -16.13
N ARG A 166 2.85 16.68 -17.02
CA ARG A 166 3.23 16.95 -18.40
C ARG A 166 3.88 18.31 -18.50
N THR A 167 5.08 18.37 -19.09
CA THR A 167 5.80 19.63 -19.36
C THR A 167 4.94 20.66 -20.08
N THR A 168 4.20 20.23 -21.11
CA THR A 168 3.32 21.13 -21.88
C THR A 168 2.19 21.71 -21.04
N GLU A 169 1.69 20.95 -20.07
CA GLU A 169 0.65 21.39 -19.15
C GLU A 169 1.20 22.38 -18.12
N ILE A 170 2.44 22.19 -17.66
CA ILE A 170 3.11 23.13 -16.75
C ILE A 170 3.34 24.49 -17.44
N LEU A 171 3.84 24.47 -18.67
CA LEU A 171 4.24 25.69 -19.37
C LEU A 171 3.07 26.46 -20.01
N ASN A 172 1.99 25.78 -20.39
CA ASN A 172 0.85 26.38 -21.10
C ASN A 172 -0.45 26.27 -20.29
N ASN A 173 -0.44 26.67 -19.02
CA ASN A 173 -1.59 26.56 -18.12
C ASN A 173 -2.24 27.92 -17.78
N PRO A 174 -3.32 28.32 -18.45
CA PRO A 174 -4.00 29.56 -18.09
C PRO A 174 -4.81 29.45 -16.78
N THR A 175 -5.13 28.23 -16.33
CA THR A 175 -6.02 27.98 -15.18
C THR A 175 -5.30 27.65 -13.89
N SER A 176 -3.96 27.55 -13.92
CA SER A 176 -3.13 27.11 -12.77
C SER A 176 -3.61 25.78 -12.16
N THR A 177 -4.07 24.85 -12.99
CA THR A 177 -4.52 23.51 -12.60
C THR A 177 -3.72 22.44 -13.31
N LEU A 178 -3.19 21.45 -12.60
CA LEU A 178 -2.45 20.34 -13.18
C LEU A 178 -3.20 19.02 -13.06
N ASN A 179 -3.16 18.22 -14.12
CA ASN A 179 -3.72 16.87 -14.23
C ASN A 179 -2.58 15.86 -14.20
N PRO A 180 -2.17 15.40 -13.01
CA PRO A 180 -1.06 14.48 -12.87
C PRO A 180 -1.36 13.15 -13.56
N VAL A 181 -0.30 12.52 -14.06
CA VAL A 181 -0.32 11.13 -14.49
C VAL A 181 0.15 10.29 -13.30
N ALA A 182 -0.73 9.42 -12.81
CA ALA A 182 -0.46 8.59 -11.65
C ALA A 182 -0.80 7.12 -11.88
N THR A 183 0.07 6.22 -11.43
CA THR A 183 -0.21 4.78 -11.38
C THR A 183 0.30 4.20 -10.06
N ALA A 184 -0.32 3.11 -9.60
CA ALA A 184 0.10 2.43 -8.37
C ALA A 184 0.26 0.93 -8.61
N LYS A 185 1.27 0.33 -7.97
CA LYS A 185 1.53 -1.12 -8.02
C LYS A 185 2.13 -1.62 -6.72
N VAL A 186 1.93 -2.90 -6.43
CA VAL A 186 2.69 -3.59 -5.37
C VAL A 186 4.13 -3.78 -5.86
N ALA A 187 5.10 -3.43 -5.02
CA ALA A 187 6.54 -3.47 -5.32
C ALA A 187 7.24 -4.65 -4.64
#